data_AF-A0A401JE91-F1
#
_entry.id   AF-A0A401JE91-F1
#
_cell.length_a   1.000
_cell.length_b   1.000
_cell.length_c   1.000
_cell.angle_alpha   90.00
_cell.angle_beta   90.00
_cell.angle_gamma   90.00
#
_symmetry.space_group_name_H-M   'P 1'
#
loop_
_entity.id
_entity.type
_entity.pdbx_description
1 polymer ?
#
loop_
_entity_poly.entity_id
_entity_poly.type
_entity_poly.pdbx_seq_one_letter_code
_entity_poly.pdbx_strand_id
1 'polypeptide(L)' 'MTDSAIREAVCQGACRMRDLKEGLGVSAQCGKCACHAKAVLEEALSKQSMMQSIPLEPGRLYEAAA' A
#
# COMPACT_ATOMS: atom_id res chain seq x y z
N MET A 1 -15.11 5.77 -5.00
CA MET A 1 -13.86 5.01 -4.76
C MET A 1 -13.97 3.70 -5.49
N THR A 2 -12.97 3.37 -6.31
CA THR A 2 -12.91 2.14 -7.11
C THR A 2 -11.75 1.27 -6.62
N ASP A 3 -11.85 -0.03 -6.86
CA ASP A 3 -10.81 -1.00 -6.48
C ASP A 3 -9.48 -0.70 -7.17
N SER A 4 -9.53 -0.23 -8.42
CA SER A 4 -8.35 0.18 -9.19
C SER A 4 -7.60 1.30 -8.48
N ALA A 5 -8.29 2.32 -7.96
CA ALA A 5 -7.64 3.42 -7.24
C ALA A 5 -6.95 2.94 -5.96
N ILE A 6 -7.52 1.95 -5.27
CA ILE A 6 -6.91 1.34 -4.08
C ILE A 6 -5.63 0.59 -4.48
N ARG A 7 -5.66 -0.22 -5.54
CA ARG A 7 -4.47 -0.92 -6.06
C ARG A 7 -3.39 0.06 -6.50
N GLU A 8 -3.78 1.15 -7.14
CA GLU A 8 -2.86 2.19 -7.59
C GLU A 8 -2.21 2.91 -6.39
N ALA A 9 -2.98 3.19 -5.34
CA ALA A 9 -2.44 3.73 -4.09
C ALA A 9 -1.45 2.76 -3.43
N VAL A 10 -1.72 1.44 -3.47
CA VAL A 10 -0.79 0.40 -2.99
C VAL A 10 0.51 0.41 -3.78
N CYS A 11 0.43 0.50 -5.11
CA CYS A 11 1.62 0.66 -5.96
C CYS A 11 2.41 1.93 -5.64
N GLN A 12 1.74 3.00 -5.20
CA GLN A 12 2.36 4.25 -4.75
C GLN A 12 2.92 4.16 -3.32
N GLY A 13 2.72 3.04 -2.60
CA GLY A 13 3.26 2.80 -1.26
C GLY A 13 2.24 2.82 -0.12
N ALA A 14 0.93 2.90 -0.42
CA ALA A 14 -0.10 2.79 0.60
C ALA A 14 -0.15 1.37 1.16
N CYS A 15 0.16 1.20 2.44
CA CYS A 15 0.17 -0.10 3.11
C CYS A 15 -0.90 -0.21 4.21
N ARG A 16 -1.59 0.89 4.54
CA ARG A 16 -2.60 0.92 5.60
C ARG A 16 -3.86 1.64 5.13
N MET A 17 -4.96 1.34 5.81
CA MET A 17 -6.24 2.00 5.55
C MET A 17 -6.20 3.51 5.88
N ARG A 18 -5.24 3.94 6.72
CA ARG A 18 -4.97 5.36 6.95
C ARG A 18 -4.43 6.05 5.70
N ASP A 19 -3.48 5.42 5.00
CA ASP A 19 -2.90 5.96 3.75
C ASP A 19 -3.98 6.09 2.68
N LEU A 20 -4.88 5.10 2.57
CA LEU A 20 -6.03 5.18 1.67
C LEU A 20 -7.04 6.27 2.08
N LYS A 21 -7.19 6.55 3.37
CA LYS A 21 -8.04 7.63 3.85
C LYS A 21 -7.43 9.00 3.56
N GLU A 22 -6.13 9.17 3.70
CA GLU A 22 -5.44 10.44 3.44
C GLU A 22 -5.24 10.69 1.94
N GLY A 23 -4.92 9.66 1.15
CA GLY A 23 -4.71 9.77 -0.29
C GLY A 23 -5.99 9.71 -1.12
N LEU A 24 -6.93 8.84 -0.77
CA LEU A 24 -8.17 8.64 -1.53
C LEU A 24 -9.41 9.13 -0.79
N GLY A 25 -9.37 9.50 0.49
CA GLY A 25 -10.60 9.84 1.23
C GLY A 25 -11.52 8.64 1.46
N VAL A 26 -11.00 7.40 1.41
CA VAL A 26 -11.78 6.20 1.70
C VAL A 26 -12.41 6.31 3.09
N SER A 27 -13.71 6.00 3.17
CA SER A 27 -14.48 6.01 4.42
C SER A 27 -14.58 7.38 5.11
N ALA A 28 -14.29 8.48 4.42
CA ALA A 28 -14.37 9.82 5.01
C ALA A 28 -15.82 10.28 5.29
N GLN A 29 -16.80 9.83 4.51
CA GLN A 29 -18.19 10.29 4.60
C GLN A 29 -19.09 9.37 5.44
N CYS A 30 -19.24 8.11 5.03
CA CYS A 30 -20.24 7.20 5.62
C CYS A 30 -19.68 5.84 6.07
N GLY A 31 -18.39 5.57 5.82
CA GLY A 31 -17.71 4.35 6.26
C GLY A 31 -18.15 3.02 5.62
N LYS A 32 -19.19 3.00 4.78
CA LYS A 32 -19.75 1.75 4.21
C LYS A 32 -18.75 0.97 3.36
N CYS A 33 -17.82 1.67 2.71
CA CYS A 33 -16.79 1.05 1.90
C CYS A 33 -15.57 0.57 2.70
N ALA A 34 -15.50 0.80 4.02
CA ALA A 34 -14.31 0.51 4.82
C ALA A 34 -13.89 -0.96 4.76
N CYS A 35 -14.85 -1.87 4.98
CA CYS A 35 -14.58 -3.31 4.93
C CYS A 35 -14.14 -3.77 3.54
N HIS A 36 -14.82 -3.29 2.49
CA HIS A 36 -14.49 -3.66 1.11
C HIS A 36 -13.13 -3.11 0.70
N ALA A 37 -12.85 -1.84 1.00
CA ALA A 37 -11.56 -1.22 0.73
C ALA A 37 -10.42 -1.95 1.45
N LYS A 38 -10.66 -2.42 2.69
CA LYS A 38 -9.68 -3.23 3.44
C LYS A 38 -9.40 -4.55 2.75
N ALA A 39 -10.43 -5.25 2.30
CA ALA A 39 -10.25 -6.52 1.58
C ALA A 39 -9.40 -6.32 0.31
N VAL A 40 -9.68 -5.26 -0.46
CA VAL A 40 -8.94 -4.93 -1.69
C VAL A 40 -7.49 -4.52 -1.39
N LEU A 41 -7.26 -3.74 -0.32
CA LEU A 41 -5.93 -3.38 0.15
C LEU A 41 -5.10 -4.63 0.47
N GLU A 42 -5.63 -5.53 1.30
CA GLU A 42 -4.95 -6.75 1.73
C GLU A 42 -4.67 -7.68 0.54
N GLU A 43 -5.62 -7.78 -0.40
CA GLU A 43 -5.44 -8.56 -1.62
C GLU A 43 -4.33 -7.96 -2.51
N ALA A 44 -4.32 -6.63 -2.67
CA ALA A 44 -3.31 -5.93 -3.44
C ALA A 44 -1.91 -6.08 -2.81
N LEU A 45 -1.78 -5.93 -1.49
CA LEU A 45 -0.53 -6.13 -0.76
C LEU A 45 -0.04 -7.58 -0.84
N SER A 46 -0.95 -8.55 -0.71
CA SER A 46 -0.61 -9.97 -0.86
C SER A 46 -0.11 -10.28 -2.28
N LYS A 47 -0.77 -9.73 -3.31
CA LYS A 47 -0.34 -9.85 -4.70
C LYS A 47 1.00 -9.17 -4.96
N GLN A 48 1.23 -8.00 -4.35
CA GLN A 48 2.50 -7.27 -4.45
C GLN A 48 3.62 -8.09 -3.80
N SER A 49 3.39 -8.66 -2.61
CA SER A 49 4.35 -9.53 -1.93
C SER A 49 4.67 -10.80 -2.73
N MET A 50 3.67 -11.44 -3.36
CA MET A 50 3.89 -12.62 -4.22
C MET A 50 4.67 -12.29 -5.50
N MET A 51 4.48 -11.08 -6.05
CA MET A 51 5.24 -10.61 -7.23
C MET A 51 6.65 -10.11 -6.85
N GLN A 52 6.86 -9.72 -5.59
CA GLN A 52 8.14 -9.29 -5.03
C GLN A 52 8.98 -10.48 -4.54
N SER A 53 9.25 -11.44 -5.41
CA SER A 53 10.33 -12.43 -5.22
C SER A 53 11.67 -11.89 -5.71
N ILE A 54 12.07 -10.70 -5.23
CA ILE A 54 13.47 -10.26 -5.22
C ILE A 54 13.68 -9.49 -3.91
N PRO A 55 14.45 -10.02 -2.94
CA PRO A 55 14.80 -9.25 -1.75
C PRO A 55 15.85 -8.20 -2.15
N LEU A 56 15.46 -6.92 -2.14
CA LEU A 56 16.41 -5.82 -1.98
C LEU A 56 16.43 -5.49 -0.49
N GLU A 57 17.27 -6.20 0.26
CA GLU A 57 17.48 -5.88 1.68
C GLU A 57 18.35 -4.62 1.85
N PRO A 58 18.05 -3.79 2.87
CA PRO A 58 18.68 -2.50 3.12
C PRO A 58 19.93 -2.63 4.01
N GLY A 59 21.05 -2.02 3.61
CA GLY A 59 22.30 -2.08 4.37
C GLY A 59 23.23 -0.90 4.11
N ARG A 60 23.08 0.14 4.95
CA ARG A 60 24.15 0.97 5.52
C ARG A 60 25.38 1.26 4.64
N LEU A 61 25.47 2.51 4.19
CA LEU A 61 26.69 3.25 3.83
C LEU A 61 27.96 2.68 4.52
N TYR A 62 28.85 2.06 3.76
CA TYR A 62 30.26 1.85 4.17
C TYR A 62 31.26 2.62 3.29
N GLU A 63 30.83 3.59 2.50
CA GLU A 63 31.77 4.48 1.83
C GLU A 63 31.93 5.80 2.60
N ALA A 64 32.86 5.76 3.54
CA ALA A 64 33.78 6.87 3.76
C ALA A 64 35.17 6.26 3.96
N ALA A 65 35.85 6.08 2.83
CA ALA A 65 37.29 5.94 2.77
C ALA A 65 37.95 7.22 3.33
N ALA A 66 38.86 7.06 4.29
CA ALA A 66 40.13 7.79 4.48
C ALA A 66 40.64 7.57 5.92
#